data_AF-A0A6V7PSJ3-F1
#
_entry.id   AF-A0A6V7PSJ3-F1
#
_cell.length_a   1.000
_cell.length_b   1.000
_cell.length_c   1.000
_cell.angle_alpha   90.00
_cell.angle_beta   90.00
_cell.angle_gamma   90.00
#
_symmetry.space_group_name_H-M   'P 1'
#
loop_
_entity.id
_entity.type
_entity.pdbx_description
1 polymer ?
#
loop_
_entity_poly.entity_id
_entity_poly.type
_entity_poly.pdbx_seq_one_letter_code
_entity_poly.pdbx_strand_id
1 'polypeptide(L)'
;MWRQVRETQKIEPNYQCPIVLVGGKNCNPPSLATIFFETRKKGGQLEGDNTNKKYNEILEASQSQPELSNIELIEKCFGTQCRQHVVCYGGGVKPTDLKPSYSSRAELNAKLCETQKENQSLRSRMDGMEAELQKLRKCSSNIIIFLLHLLHLKVINGDKLKD
;
A
#
# COMPACT_ATOMS: atom_id res chain seq x y z
N MET A 1 -9.15 -2.16 20.20
CA MET A 1 -7.88 -2.81 19.81
C MET A 1 -7.56 -2.51 18.34
N TRP A 2 -7.42 -1.23 17.97
CA TRP A 2 -7.18 -0.80 16.57
C TRP A 2 -6.20 0.37 16.48
N ARG A 3 -5.32 0.53 17.47
CA ARG A 3 -4.45 1.71 17.58
C ARG A 3 -2.96 1.42 17.32
N GLN A 4 -2.59 0.17 17.02
CA GLN A 4 -1.18 -0.25 16.98
C GLN A 4 -0.74 -0.93 15.67
N VAL A 5 -1.21 -0.44 14.51
CA VAL A 5 -0.65 -0.82 13.20
C VAL A 5 -0.51 0.44 12.34
N ARG A 6 0.20 1.46 12.85
CA ARG A 6 0.50 2.68 12.09
C ARG A 6 1.98 3.05 12.06
N GLU A 7 2.85 2.13 12.43
CA GLU A 7 4.29 2.30 12.29
C GLU A 7 4.85 1.22 11.37
N THR A 8 5.69 1.66 10.44
CA THR A 8 6.36 0.93 9.36
C THR A 8 5.52 0.52 8.14
N GLN A 9 4.99 1.51 7.42
CA GLN A 9 5.20 1.55 5.97
C GLN A 9 5.74 2.94 5.62
N LYS A 10 7.06 3.03 5.40
CA LYS A 10 7.60 4.07 4.53
C LYS A 10 7.00 3.80 3.16
N ILE A 11 5.88 4.45 2.86
CA ILE A 11 5.30 4.45 1.53
C ILE A 11 6.25 5.30 0.69
N GLU A 12 6.93 4.67 -0.25
CA GLU A 12 7.81 5.36 -1.18
C GLU A 12 7.04 6.47 -1.91
N PRO A 13 7.63 7.67 -2.09
CA PRO A 13 6.93 8.83 -2.63
C PRO A 13 6.96 8.83 -4.16
N ASN A 14 6.66 7.68 -4.79
CA ASN A 14 6.66 7.59 -6.25
C ASN A 14 5.34 7.03 -6.78
N TYR A 15 4.26 7.77 -6.48
CA TYR A 15 3.03 7.67 -7.25
C TYR A 15 2.87 8.95 -8.06
N GLN A 16 3.69 9.10 -9.10
CA GLN A 16 3.29 9.89 -10.25
C GLN A 16 2.14 9.12 -10.93
N CYS A 17 0.93 9.23 -10.39
CA CYS A 17 -0.27 8.78 -11.07
C CYS A 17 -0.77 9.94 -11.93
N PRO A 18 -0.48 9.98 -13.24
CA PRO A 18 -1.23 10.85 -14.10
C PRO A 18 -2.67 10.31 -14.10
N ILE A 19 -3.59 11.01 -13.45
CA ILE A 19 -5.01 10.88 -13.76
C ILE A 19 -5.14 11.36 -15.22
N VAL A 20 -4.87 10.45 -16.17
CA VAL A 20 -5.10 10.72 -17.59
C VAL A 20 -6.60 10.63 -17.78
N LEU A 21 -7.24 11.79 -17.81
CA LEU A 21 -8.60 11.99 -18.30
C LEU A 21 -8.69 11.52 -19.75
N VAL A 22 -8.99 10.25 -20.01
CA VAL A 22 -9.15 9.73 -21.39
C VAL A 22 -10.50 10.15 -22.00
N GLY A 23 -11.01 11.34 -21.63
CA GLY A 23 -12.27 11.89 -22.16
C GLY A 23 -12.11 12.68 -23.46
N GLY A 24 -10.88 12.80 -23.98
CA GLY A 24 -10.60 13.54 -25.21
C GLY A 24 -10.76 12.69 -26.47
N LYS A 25 -11.42 13.24 -27.48
CA LYS A 25 -11.33 12.73 -28.86
C LYS A 25 -9.85 12.80 -29.27
N ASN A 26 -9.23 11.66 -29.58
CA ASN A 26 -7.82 11.52 -30.02
C ASN A 26 -6.72 11.49 -28.94
N CYS A 27 -6.97 10.88 -27.77
CA CYS A 27 -5.93 10.63 -26.74
C CYS A 27 -5.29 11.86 -26.08
N ASN A 28 -5.78 13.07 -26.39
CA ASN A 28 -5.36 14.30 -25.71
C ASN A 28 -6.42 14.68 -24.66
N PRO A 29 -6.11 14.57 -23.35
CA PRO A 29 -7.05 14.99 -22.31
C PRO A 29 -7.35 16.48 -22.46
N PRO A 30 -8.63 16.92 -22.37
CA PRO A 30 -8.94 18.34 -22.29
C PRO A 30 -8.29 18.96 -21.04
N SER A 31 -7.92 20.24 -21.13
CA SER A 31 -7.35 20.94 -19.97
C SER A 31 -8.35 21.01 -18.82
N LEU A 32 -7.84 21.16 -17.59
CA LEU A 32 -8.69 21.31 -16.41
C LEU A 32 -9.68 22.49 -16.55
N ALA A 33 -9.24 23.60 -17.15
CA ALA A 33 -10.08 24.76 -17.41
C ALA A 33 -11.21 24.40 -18.39
N THR A 34 -10.90 23.67 -19.48
CA THR A 34 -11.92 23.19 -20.43
C THR A 34 -12.92 22.27 -19.74
N ILE A 35 -12.47 21.35 -18.89
CA ILE A 35 -13.36 20.45 -18.14
C ILE A 35 -14.27 21.23 -17.19
N PHE A 36 -13.71 22.20 -16.46
CA PHE A 36 -14.49 23.04 -15.56
C PHE A 36 -15.54 23.85 -16.32
N PHE A 37 -15.17 24.44 -17.46
CA PHE A 37 -16.09 25.19 -18.31
C PHE A 37 -17.23 24.31 -18.83
N GLU A 38 -16.91 23.15 -19.40
CA GLU A 38 -17.89 22.22 -19.97
C GLU A 38 -18.86 21.66 -18.92
N THR A 39 -18.39 21.41 -17.69
CA THR A 39 -19.22 20.88 -16.60
C THR A 39 -20.08 21.92 -15.90
N ARG A 40 -19.73 23.21 -16.00
CA ARG A 40 -20.40 24.30 -15.29
C ARG A 40 -21.14 25.28 -16.20
N LYS A 41 -20.97 25.19 -17.53
CA LYS A 41 -21.71 26.04 -18.47
C LYS A 41 -23.20 25.71 -18.45
N LYS A 42 -24.03 26.74 -18.48
CA LYS A 42 -25.47 26.66 -18.69
C LYS A 42 -25.83 27.62 -19.82
N GLY A 43 -26.55 27.13 -20.82
CA GLY A 43 -26.79 27.90 -22.05
C GLY A 43 -25.51 28.29 -22.82
N GLY A 44 -24.39 27.59 -22.61
CA GLY A 44 -23.12 27.88 -23.27
C GLY A 44 -22.23 28.92 -22.54
N GLN A 45 -22.67 29.46 -21.41
CA GLN A 45 -21.90 30.42 -20.61
C GLN A 45 -21.81 29.97 -19.15
N LEU A 46 -20.79 30.47 -18.43
CA LEU A 46 -20.66 30.25 -17.00
C LEU A 46 -21.61 31.20 -16.25
N GLU A 47 -22.62 30.63 -15.61
CA GLU A 47 -23.53 31.38 -14.75
C GLU A 47 -22.95 31.49 -13.33
N GLY A 48 -22.90 32.73 -12.80
CA GLY A 48 -22.52 33.04 -11.42
C GLY A 48 -21.09 33.57 -11.25
N ASP A 49 -20.97 34.65 -10.48
CA ASP A 49 -19.70 35.35 -10.22
C ASP A 49 -18.66 34.42 -9.58
N ASN A 50 -19.09 33.53 -8.68
CA ASN A 50 -18.20 32.57 -8.04
C ASN A 50 -17.64 31.52 -9.03
N THR A 51 -18.47 31.06 -9.98
CA THR A 51 -18.05 30.10 -11.01
C THR A 51 -17.04 30.74 -11.96
N ASN A 52 -17.31 31.98 -12.39
CA ASN A 52 -16.40 32.76 -13.24
C ASN A 52 -15.07 33.05 -12.53
N LYS A 53 -15.13 33.43 -11.25
CA LYS A 53 -13.93 33.64 -10.43
C LYS A 53 -13.08 32.37 -10.34
N LYS A 54 -13.69 31.22 -10.05
CA LYS A 54 -12.99 29.93 -9.98
C LYS A 54 -12.42 29.50 -11.33
N TYR A 55 -13.13 29.73 -12.43
CA TYR A 55 -12.61 29.47 -13.76
C TYR A 55 -11.34 30.29 -14.06
N ASN A 56 -11.35 31.58 -13.72
CA ASN A 56 -10.18 32.44 -13.88
C ASN A 56 -9.02 32.01 -12.97
N GLU A 57 -9.28 31.62 -11.71
CA GLU A 57 -8.26 31.08 -10.81
C GLU A 57 -7.57 29.83 -11.40
N ILE A 58 -8.33 28.94 -12.05
CA ILE A 58 -7.78 27.76 -12.73
C ILE A 58 -6.92 28.17 -13.93
N LEU A 59 -7.36 29.14 -14.75
CA LEU A 59 -6.58 29.64 -15.88
C LEU A 59 -5.24 30.25 -15.43
N GLU A 60 -5.28 31.13 -14.44
CA GLU A 60 -4.10 31.77 -13.86
C GLU A 60 -3.14 30.75 -13.25
N ALA A 61 -3.65 29.77 -12.49
CA ALA A 61 -2.84 28.71 -11.91
C ALA A 61 -2.18 27.83 -12.98
N SER A 62 -2.92 27.50 -14.04
CA SER A 62 -2.41 26.70 -15.16
C SER A 62 -1.35 27.42 -15.99
N GLN A 63 -1.45 28.75 -16.11
CA GLN A 63 -0.47 29.56 -16.86
C GLN A 63 0.78 29.87 -16.02
N SER A 64 0.60 30.21 -14.75
CA SER A 64 1.71 30.53 -13.84
C SER A 64 2.56 29.30 -13.50
N GLN A 65 1.96 28.11 -13.45
CA GLN A 65 2.63 26.88 -13.04
C GLN A 65 2.23 25.70 -13.96
N PRO A 66 2.77 25.65 -15.19
CA PRO A 66 2.44 24.59 -16.15
C PRO A 66 2.93 23.20 -15.72
N GLU A 67 3.90 23.12 -14.81
CA GLU A 67 4.46 21.87 -14.28
C GLU A 67 3.55 21.18 -13.25
N LEU A 68 2.56 21.89 -12.69
CA LEU A 68 1.65 21.30 -11.70
C LEU A 68 0.73 20.27 -12.35
N SER A 69 0.52 19.17 -11.65
CA SER A 69 -0.49 18.19 -12.04
C SER A 69 -1.90 18.78 -11.89
N ASN A 70 -2.86 18.20 -12.63
CA ASN A 70 -4.26 18.60 -12.53
C ASN A 70 -4.81 18.51 -11.09
N ILE A 71 -4.32 17.57 -10.28
CA ILE A 71 -4.75 17.43 -8.88
C ILE A 71 -4.24 18.61 -8.05
N GLU A 72 -2.96 18.96 -8.17
CA GLU A 72 -2.36 20.07 -7.43
C GLU A 72 -2.98 21.41 -7.82
N LEU A 73 -3.30 21.60 -9.11
CA LEU A 73 -4.02 22.79 -9.59
C LEU A 73 -5.42 22.91 -8.94
N ILE A 74 -6.15 21.79 -8.80
CA ILE A 74 -7.45 21.78 -8.14
C ILE A 74 -7.29 22.06 -6.65
N GLU A 75 -6.33 21.44 -5.98
CA GLU A 75 -6.11 21.69 -4.55
C GLU A 75 -5.70 23.13 -4.27
N LYS A 76 -4.95 23.76 -5.18
CA LYS A 76 -4.61 25.18 -5.11
C LYS A 76 -5.84 26.08 -5.25
N CYS A 77 -6.78 25.75 -6.14
CA CYS A 77 -7.97 26.58 -6.40
C CYS A 77 -9.13 26.30 -5.44
N PHE A 78 -9.29 25.06 -4.96
CA PHE A 78 -10.46 24.60 -4.20
C PHE A 78 -10.14 24.08 -2.79
N GLY A 79 -8.86 24.05 -2.41
CA GLY A 79 -8.38 23.43 -1.18
C GLY A 79 -8.22 21.91 -1.32
N THR A 80 -7.68 21.27 -0.28
CA THR A 80 -7.44 19.82 -0.23
C THR A 80 -8.70 19.02 -0.62
N GLN A 81 -8.56 18.10 -1.58
CA GLN A 81 -9.68 17.33 -2.10
C GLN A 81 -9.72 15.92 -1.50
N CYS A 82 -10.93 15.41 -1.24
CA CYS A 82 -11.09 14.01 -0.85
C CYS A 82 -10.91 13.11 -2.08
N ARG A 83 -10.13 12.04 -1.98
CA ARG A 83 -9.88 11.09 -3.11
C ARG A 83 -11.15 10.48 -3.72
N GLN A 84 -12.27 10.49 -2.99
CA GLN A 84 -13.56 9.98 -3.45
C GLN A 84 -14.35 10.99 -4.31
N HIS A 85 -14.07 12.28 -4.18
CA HIS A 85 -14.77 13.34 -4.90
C HIS A 85 -13.83 14.53 -5.13
N VAL A 86 -13.42 14.71 -6.38
CA VAL A 86 -12.54 15.80 -6.78
C VAL A 86 -13.39 16.87 -7.46
N VAL A 87 -13.45 18.07 -6.88
CA VAL A 87 -14.11 19.22 -7.49
C VAL A 87 -13.47 19.47 -8.88
N CYS A 88 -14.31 19.78 -9.88
CA CYS A 88 -14.01 19.88 -11.33
C CYS A 88 -14.23 18.59 -12.13
N TYR A 89 -14.09 17.42 -11.51
CA TYR A 89 -14.54 16.19 -12.13
C TYR A 89 -16.00 16.03 -11.74
N GLY A 90 -16.92 16.19 -12.70
CA GLY A 90 -18.35 15.95 -12.44
C GLY A 90 -18.54 14.58 -11.77
N GLY A 91 -19.66 14.37 -11.07
CA GLY A 91 -19.96 13.12 -10.34
C GLY A 91 -20.06 11.84 -11.20
N GLY A 92 -19.56 11.89 -12.44
CA GLY A 92 -19.54 10.81 -13.42
C GLY A 92 -18.17 10.20 -13.71
N VAL A 93 -17.06 10.62 -13.07
CA VAL A 93 -15.80 9.85 -13.18
C VAL A 93 -15.95 8.56 -12.40
N LYS A 94 -16.31 7.51 -13.12
CA LYS A 94 -16.37 6.16 -12.57
C LYS A 94 -14.94 5.61 -12.50
N PRO A 95 -14.66 4.69 -11.56
CA PRO A 95 -13.39 3.95 -11.56
C PRO A 95 -13.06 3.28 -12.91
N THR A 96 -14.05 3.06 -13.77
CA THR A 96 -13.91 2.54 -15.14
C THR A 96 -13.31 3.53 -16.14
N ASP A 97 -13.37 4.84 -15.85
CA ASP A 97 -12.90 5.91 -16.73
C ASP A 97 -11.41 6.23 -16.48
N LEU A 98 -10.85 5.67 -15.39
CA LEU A 98 -9.42 5.61 -15.14
C LEU A 98 -8.88 4.39 -15.89
N LYS A 99 -7.83 4.57 -16.71
CA LYS A 99 -7.19 3.46 -17.43
C LYS A 99 -6.96 2.26 -16.49
N PRO A 100 -7.27 1.02 -16.95
CA PRO A 100 -7.06 -0.19 -16.18
C PRO A 100 -5.58 -0.55 -16.18
N SER A 101 -4.75 0.24 -15.50
CA SER A 101 -3.38 -0.16 -15.18
C SER A 101 -3.32 -1.07 -13.95
N TYR A 102 -4.47 -1.43 -13.39
CA TYR A 102 -4.56 -2.29 -12.22
C TYR A 102 -5.10 -3.65 -12.64
N SER A 103 -4.39 -4.71 -12.23
CA SER A 103 -4.87 -6.08 -12.27
C SER A 103 -6.33 -6.14 -11.84
N SER A 104 -7.15 -6.91 -12.55
CA SER A 104 -8.57 -7.03 -12.24
C SER A 104 -8.76 -7.45 -10.78
N ARG A 105 -9.90 -7.08 -10.17
CA ARG A 105 -10.23 -7.50 -8.79
C ARG A 105 -10.12 -9.03 -8.62
N ALA A 106 -10.44 -9.78 -9.67
CA ALA A 106 -10.29 -11.24 -9.71
C ALA A 106 -8.81 -11.68 -9.68
N GLU A 107 -7.95 -11.07 -10.49
CA GLU A 107 -6.50 -11.35 -10.48
C GLU A 107 -5.84 -11.00 -9.13
N LEU A 108 -6.21 -9.87 -8.53
CA LEU A 108 -5.68 -9.47 -7.22
C LEU A 108 -6.10 -10.47 -6.13
N ASN A 109 -7.36 -10.90 -6.15
CA ASN A 109 -7.85 -11.92 -5.22
C ASN A 109 -7.15 -13.26 -5.46
N ALA A 110 -6.90 -13.65 -6.71
CA ALA A 110 -6.17 -14.88 -7.04
C ALA A 110 -4.74 -14.84 -6.49
N LYS A 111 -4.00 -13.75 -6.73
CA LYS A 111 -2.65 -13.54 -6.19
C LYS A 111 -2.64 -13.54 -4.66
N LEU A 112 -3.62 -12.91 -4.03
CA LEU A 112 -3.74 -12.88 -2.57
C LEU A 112 -3.97 -14.28 -2.00
N CYS A 113 -4.89 -15.06 -2.60
CA CYS A 113 -5.14 -16.44 -2.21
C CYS A 113 -3.90 -17.34 -2.38
N GLU A 114 -3.17 -17.19 -3.48
CA GLU A 114 -1.93 -17.93 -3.75
C GLU A 114 -0.85 -17.61 -2.71
N THR A 115 -0.60 -16.31 -2.49
CA THR A 115 0.35 -15.84 -1.48
C THR A 115 -0.03 -16.32 -0.08
N GLN A 116 -1.32 -16.41 0.24
CA GLN A 116 -1.79 -16.88 1.54
C GLN A 116 -1.58 -18.39 1.72
N LYS A 117 -1.78 -19.19 0.67
CA LYS A 117 -1.47 -20.62 0.68
C LYS A 117 0.03 -20.88 0.84
N GLU A 118 0.86 -20.13 0.11
CA GLU A 118 2.31 -20.22 0.22
C GLU A 118 2.77 -19.90 1.65
N ASN A 119 2.27 -18.79 2.22
CA ASN A 119 2.60 -18.41 3.60
C ASN A 119 2.16 -19.46 4.63
N GLN A 120 1.00 -20.08 4.46
CA GLN A 120 0.58 -21.18 5.33
C GLN A 120 1.51 -22.39 5.22
N SER A 121 1.90 -22.77 4.00
CA SER A 121 2.84 -23.86 3.77
C SER A 121 4.20 -23.60 4.43
N LEU A 122 4.73 -22.38 4.28
CA LEU A 122 5.98 -21.97 4.90
C LEU A 122 5.91 -22.00 6.43
N ARG A 123 4.81 -21.55 7.02
CA ARG A 123 4.59 -21.62 8.47
C ARG A 123 4.59 -23.07 8.97
N SER A 124 3.86 -23.97 8.32
CA SER A 124 3.85 -25.39 8.71
C SER A 124 5.23 -26.04 8.64
N ARG A 125 6.04 -25.68 7.62
CA ARG A 125 7.43 -26.16 7.51
C ARG A 125 8.32 -25.63 8.63
N MET A 126 8.17 -24.35 8.98
CA MET A 126 8.91 -23.71 10.07
C MET A 126 8.55 -24.32 11.43
N ASP A 127 7.27 -24.57 11.69
CA ASP A 127 6.80 -25.24 12.91
C ASP A 127 7.38 -26.67 13.01
N GLY A 128 7.43 -27.39 11.89
CA GLY A 128 8.06 -28.71 11.81
C GLY A 128 9.55 -28.67 12.13
N MET A 129 10.29 -27.71 11.58
CA MET A 129 11.71 -27.52 11.88
C MET A 129 11.93 -27.16 13.35
N GLU A 130 11.10 -26.29 13.92
CA GLU A 130 11.20 -25.91 15.33
C GLU A 130 10.96 -27.10 16.27
N ALA A 131 9.99 -27.97 15.95
CA ALA A 131 9.74 -29.20 16.69
C ALA A 131 10.95 -30.16 16.68
N GLU A 132 11.60 -30.34 15.53
CA GLU A 132 12.81 -31.17 15.41
C GLU A 132 13.99 -30.57 16.20
N LEU A 133 14.18 -29.24 16.14
CA LEU A 133 15.20 -28.56 16.95
C LEU A 133 14.97 -28.72 18.45
N GLN A 134 13.72 -28.68 18.91
CA GLN A 134 13.38 -28.93 20.32
C GLN A 134 13.70 -30.37 20.73
N LYS A 135 13.41 -31.36 19.88
CA LYS A 135 13.78 -32.77 20.14
C LYS A 135 15.28 -32.94 20.26
N LEU A 136 16.05 -32.37 19.32
CA LEU A 136 17.50 -32.43 19.34
C LEU A 136 18.09 -31.77 20.59
N ARG A 137 17.56 -30.60 20.99
CA ARG A 137 17.99 -29.92 22.22
C ARG A 137 17.75 -30.77 23.47
N LYS A 138 16.58 -31.41 23.56
CA LYS A 138 16.24 -32.33 24.66
C LYS A 138 17.17 -33.55 24.68
N CYS A 139 17.39 -34.18 23.53
CA CYS A 139 18.29 -35.32 23.40
C CYS A 139 19.72 -34.96 23.84
N SER A 140 20.24 -33.83 23.34
CA SER A 140 21.56 -33.33 23.72
C SER A 140 21.67 -33.08 25.22
N SER A 141 20.66 -32.44 25.83
CA SER A 141 20.62 -32.21 27.28
C SER A 141 20.65 -33.53 28.06
N ASN A 142 19.87 -34.53 27.63
CA ASN A 142 19.86 -35.85 28.27
C ASN A 142 21.22 -36.56 28.21
N ILE A 143 21.90 -36.47 27.06
CA ILE A 143 23.25 -37.03 26.90
C ILE A 143 24.24 -36.35 27.84
N ILE A 144 24.21 -35.01 27.93
CA ILE A 144 25.08 -34.26 28.83
C ILE A 144 24.85 -34.68 30.29
N ILE A 145 23.59 -34.79 30.73
CA ILE A 145 23.24 -35.24 32.09
C ILE A 145 23.79 -36.65 32.35
N PHE A 146 23.63 -37.57 31.41
CA PHE A 146 24.14 -38.94 31.55
C PHE A 146 25.66 -38.98 31.66
N LEU A 147 26.38 -38.22 30.84
CA LEU A 147 27.84 -38.12 30.89
C LEU A 147 28.32 -37.52 32.22
N LEU A 148 27.65 -36.48 32.74
CA LEU A 148 27.95 -35.90 34.06
C LEU A 148 27.74 -36.93 35.18
N HIS A 149 26.65 -37.69 35.16
CA HIS A 149 26.42 -38.76 36.13
C HIS A 149 27.52 -39.84 36.09
N LEU A 150 27.94 -40.27 34.90
CA LEU A 150 29.03 -41.24 34.76
C LEU A 150 30.37 -40.71 35.30
N LEU A 151 30.68 -39.43 35.05
CA LEU A 151 31.87 -38.79 35.61
C LEU A 151 31.82 -38.72 37.14
N HIS A 152 30.69 -38.32 37.72
CA HIS A 152 30.51 -38.27 39.17
C HIS A 152 30.71 -39.67 39.80
N LEU A 153 30.13 -40.71 39.22
CA LEU A 153 30.31 -42.09 39.70
C LEU A 153 31.78 -42.55 39.61
N LYS A 154 32.49 -42.17 38.54
CA LYS A 154 33.90 -42.51 38.37
C LYS A 154 34.80 -41.81 39.40
N VAL A 155 34.52 -40.55 39.72
CA VAL A 155 35.23 -39.80 40.78
C VAL A 155 35.01 -40.48 42.13
N ILE A 156 33.75 -40.71 42.52
CA ILE A 156 33.40 -41.34 43.80
C ILE A 156 34.05 -42.72 43.96
N ASN A 157 34.04 -43.55 42.91
CA ASN A 157 34.64 -44.88 42.96
C ASN A 157 36.18 -44.85 42.93
N GLY A 158 36.79 -43.83 42.30
CA GLY A 158 38.25 -43.63 42.29
C GLY A 158 38.81 -43.17 43.63
N ASP A 159 38.03 -42.41 44.41
CA ASP A 159 38.41 -41.98 45.76
C ASP A 159 38.34 -43.14 46.76
N LYS A 160 37.44 -44.10 46.56
CA LYS A 160 37.32 -45.31 47.41
C LYS A 160 38.44 -46.35 47.24
N LEU A 161 39.37 -46.15 46.30
CA LEU A 161 40.46 -47.08 45.99
C LEU A 161 41.84 -46.59 46.50
N LYS A 162 41.88 -45.51 47.29
CA LYS A 162 43.12 -44.87 47.77
C LYS A 162 43.33 -44.93 49.30
N ASP A 163 42.42 -45.56 50.04
CA ASP A 163 42.54 -45.86 51.47
C ASP A 163 42.83 -47.35 51.69
#